data_AF-A0A366C1L9-F1
#
_entry.id   AF-A0A366C1L9-F1
#
_cell.length_a   1.000
_cell.length_b   1.000
_cell.length_c   1.000
_cell.angle_alpha   90.00
_cell.angle_beta   90.00
_cell.angle_gamma   90.00
#
_symmetry.space_group_name_H-M   'P 1'
#
loop_
_entity.id
_entity.type
_entity.pdbx_description
1 polymer ?
#
loop_
_entity_poly.entity_id
_entity_poly.type
_entity_poly.pdbx_seq_one_letter_code
_entity_poly.pdbx_strand_id
1 'polypeptide(L)'
;MAETEWPREIWAAQAEPDGAEGRHVFSEHATVPRFEGDSDRDCAFHRYVDGDIVDSADRYHREMLIAARARANAAEAECDRLRAEIERLRDVLFGIEMLTATGDGLGPQETIEVHLLAAEGRSDDPHAWRADPAAIARLRVALRQEGREDG
;
A
#
# COMPACT_ATOMS: atom_id res chain seq x y z
N MET A 1 21.53 5.84 3.57
CA MET A 1 20.81 7.04 4.01
C MET A 1 19.84 7.38 2.90
N ALA A 2 18.54 7.54 3.18
CA ALA A 2 17.60 7.98 2.17
C ALA A 2 17.99 9.40 1.73
N GLU A 3 18.14 9.60 0.43
CA GLU A 3 18.47 10.89 -0.17
C GLU A 3 17.31 11.85 0.12
N THR A 4 17.60 13.02 0.69
CA THR A 4 16.58 14.03 0.97
C THR A 4 16.05 14.54 -0.36
N GLU A 5 14.86 14.10 -0.75
CA GLU A 5 14.17 14.59 -1.95
C GLU A 5 13.65 15.99 -1.64
N TRP A 6 14.37 17.01 -2.11
CA TRP A 6 13.96 18.40 -1.94
C TRP A 6 12.70 18.68 -2.80
N PRO A 7 11.78 19.56 -2.34
CA PRO A 7 10.62 19.95 -3.13
C PRO A 7 11.03 20.51 -4.49
N ARG A 8 10.14 20.43 -5.48
CA ARG A 8 10.39 20.83 -6.87
C ARG A 8 11.12 22.18 -6.98
N GLU A 9 12.29 22.15 -7.61
CA GLU A 9 13.16 23.32 -7.77
C GLU A 9 12.54 24.36 -8.73
N ILE A 10 12.24 25.57 -8.23
CA ILE A 10 11.87 26.71 -9.07
C ILE A 10 13.13 27.53 -9.36
N TRP A 11 13.47 27.66 -10.65
CA TRP A 11 14.70 28.30 -11.12
C TRP A 11 14.50 29.79 -11.42
N ALA A 12 15.30 30.68 -10.80
CA ALA A 12 15.42 32.08 -11.20
C ALA A 12 16.58 32.27 -12.20
N ALA A 13 16.37 33.03 -13.28
CA ALA A 13 17.25 33.02 -14.45
C ALA A 13 18.32 34.14 -14.53
N GLN A 14 18.39 35.11 -13.60
CA GLN A 14 19.48 36.11 -13.64
C GLN A 14 19.75 36.79 -12.30
N ALA A 15 21.02 37.08 -12.01
CA ALA A 15 21.46 37.88 -10.86
C ALA A 15 21.42 39.38 -11.18
N GLU A 16 20.90 40.21 -10.27
CA GLU A 16 21.11 41.66 -10.27
C GLU A 16 22.56 42.00 -9.86
N PRO A 17 23.08 43.21 -10.17
CA PRO A 17 24.47 43.61 -9.87
C PRO A 17 24.84 43.53 -8.38
N ASP A 18 23.83 43.63 -7.52
CA ASP A 18 23.95 43.62 -6.06
C ASP A 18 23.39 42.32 -5.44
N GLY A 19 22.87 41.42 -6.28
CA GLY A 19 22.38 40.11 -5.90
C GLY A 19 23.52 39.10 -5.87
N ALA A 20 23.49 38.19 -4.90
CA ALA A 20 24.45 37.09 -4.84
C ALA A 20 24.48 36.36 -6.20
N GLU A 21 25.66 36.24 -6.83
CA GLU A 21 25.84 35.45 -8.05
C GLU A 21 25.35 34.02 -7.79
N GLY A 22 24.13 33.69 -8.21
CA GLY A 22 23.58 32.41 -7.80
C GLY A 22 22.24 32.08 -8.43
N ARG A 23 22.16 30.83 -8.89
CA ARG A 23 20.89 30.15 -9.14
C ARG A 23 20.18 30.01 -7.80
N HIS A 24 19.11 30.76 -7.57
CA HIS A 24 18.29 30.61 -6.37
C HIS A 24 17.29 29.48 -6.59
N VAL A 25 17.31 28.50 -5.69
CA VAL A 25 16.31 27.44 -5.61
C VAL A 25 15.36 27.80 -4.48
N PHE A 26 14.09 27.98 -4.83
CA PHE A 26 13.06 28.19 -3.83
C PHE A 26 12.18 26.95 -3.70
N SER A 27 11.81 26.61 -2.46
CA SER A 27 10.88 25.51 -2.17
C SER A 27 9.47 25.87 -2.65
N GLU A 28 8.72 24.91 -3.18
CA GLU A 28 7.31 25.08 -3.56
C GLU A 28 6.42 25.50 -2.38
N HIS A 29 6.81 25.15 -1.15
CA HIS A 29 6.10 25.59 0.04
C HIS A 29 6.53 26.98 0.50
N ALA A 30 7.74 27.43 0.12
CA ALA A 30 8.31 28.73 0.46
C ALA A 30 8.06 29.80 -0.61
N THR A 31 7.33 29.46 -1.67
CA THR A 31 7.01 30.37 -2.77
C THR A 31 5.52 30.54 -2.95
N VAL A 32 5.14 31.73 -3.39
CA VAL A 32 3.76 32.06 -3.78
C VAL A 32 3.75 32.79 -5.11
N PRO A 33 2.67 32.67 -5.90
CA PRO A 33 2.50 33.49 -7.09
C PRO A 33 2.56 34.98 -6.72
N ARG A 34 3.40 35.75 -7.43
CA ARG A 34 3.57 37.19 -7.16
C ARG A 34 2.30 37.98 -7.40
N PHE A 35 1.53 37.57 -8.41
CA PHE A 35 0.29 38.19 -8.84
C PHE A 35 -0.82 37.13 -8.84
N GLU A 36 -1.04 36.50 -7.69
CA GLU A 36 -2.08 35.47 -7.53
C GLU A 36 -3.44 35.97 -8.04
N GLY A 37 -4.00 35.28 -9.05
CA GLY A 37 -5.29 35.64 -9.66
C GLY A 37 -5.26 36.76 -10.70
N ASP A 38 -4.10 37.33 -11.03
CA ASP A 38 -3.96 38.39 -12.03
C ASP A 38 -3.10 37.93 -13.22
N SER A 39 -3.78 37.48 -14.27
CA SER A 39 -3.18 36.96 -15.50
C SER A 39 -2.49 38.02 -16.36
N ASP A 40 -2.84 39.30 -16.19
CA ASP A 40 -2.33 40.39 -17.01
C ASP A 40 -0.94 40.85 -16.54
N ARG A 41 -0.66 40.66 -15.24
CA ARG A 41 0.65 40.93 -14.63
C ARG A 41 1.51 39.67 -14.45
N ASP A 42 0.95 38.48 -14.68
CA ASP A 42 1.71 37.22 -14.66
C ASP A 42 2.77 37.24 -15.77
N CYS A 43 4.05 37.26 -15.38
CA CYS A 43 5.16 37.27 -16.32
C CYS A 43 6.12 36.13 -16.00
N ALA A 44 6.68 35.52 -17.06
CA ALA A 44 7.51 34.32 -16.92
C ALA A 44 8.75 34.50 -16.03
N PHE A 45 9.24 35.75 -15.88
CA PHE A 45 10.48 36.07 -15.19
C PHE A 45 10.31 36.40 -13.69
N HIS A 46 9.11 36.78 -13.22
CA HIS A 46 8.83 37.12 -11.80
C HIS A 46 7.52 36.51 -11.32
N ARG A 47 7.22 35.31 -11.78
CA ARG A 47 5.96 34.61 -11.49
C ARG A 47 5.78 34.29 -10.01
N TYR A 48 6.87 34.03 -9.30
CA TYR A 48 6.87 33.61 -7.90
C TYR A 48 7.73 34.54 -7.05
N VAL A 49 7.32 34.73 -5.79
CA VAL A 49 8.08 35.44 -4.74
C VAL A 49 8.19 34.57 -3.51
N ASP A 50 9.12 34.91 -2.62
CA ASP A 50 9.19 34.33 -1.28
C ASP A 50 7.85 34.54 -0.57
N GLY A 51 7.26 33.44 -0.13
CA GLY A 51 6.12 33.45 0.77
C GLY A 51 6.54 33.89 2.16
N ASP A 52 5.57 34.36 2.96
CA ASP A 52 5.83 34.58 4.38
C ASP A 52 6.31 33.27 5.03
N ILE A 53 7.33 33.38 5.88
CA ILE A 53 7.99 32.20 6.47
C ILE A 53 7.04 31.38 7.34
N VAL A 54 6.08 32.03 8.01
CA VAL A 54 5.08 31.35 8.85
C VAL A 54 4.06 30.65 7.96
N ASP A 55 3.52 31.34 6.95
CA ASP A 55 2.55 30.76 6.02
C ASP A 55 3.13 29.56 5.24
N SER A 56 4.40 29.67 4.87
CA SER A 56 5.15 28.64 4.17
C SER A 56 5.37 27.40 5.05
N ALA A 57 5.76 27.61 6.31
CA ALA A 57 5.90 26.54 7.28
C ALA A 57 4.56 25.85 7.56
N ASP A 58 3.48 26.63 7.71
CA ASP A 58 2.13 26.11 7.91
C ASP A 58 1.66 25.25 6.73
N ARG A 59 1.91 25.70 5.48
CA ARG A 59 1.59 24.94 4.27
C ARG A 59 2.34 23.61 4.23
N TYR A 60 3.66 23.66 4.41
CA TYR A 60 4.50 22.46 4.42
C TYR A 60 4.03 21.46 5.49
N HIS A 61 3.85 21.90 6.73
CA HIS A 61 3.45 21.02 7.82
C HIS A 61 2.05 20.44 7.60
N ARG A 62 1.11 21.22 7.08
CA ARG A 62 -0.22 20.74 6.74
C ARG A 62 -0.18 19.64 5.68
N GLU A 63 0.58 19.84 4.62
CA GLU A 63 0.74 18.83 3.55
C GLU A 63 1.40 17.56 4.08
N MET A 64 2.43 17.70 4.92
CA MET A 64 3.08 16.54 5.54
C MET A 64 2.14 15.76 6.47
N LEU A 65 1.30 16.45 7.25
CA LEU A 65 0.29 15.82 8.10
C LEU A 65 -0.76 15.08 7.27
N ILE A 66 -1.22 15.67 6.17
CA ILE A 66 -2.17 15.03 5.25
C ILE A 66 -1.54 13.76 4.64
N ALA A 67 -0.31 13.87 4.14
CA ALA A 67 0.40 12.74 3.54
C ALA A 67 0.66 11.61 4.56
N ALA A 68 1.10 11.96 5.77
CA ALA A 68 1.29 11.00 6.84
C ALA A 68 -0.03 10.32 7.24
N ARG A 69 -1.12 11.08 7.33
CA ARG A 69 -2.44 10.52 7.65
C ARG A 69 -2.94 9.58 6.55
N ALA A 70 -2.75 9.93 5.29
CA ALA A 70 -3.11 9.07 4.16
C ALA A 70 -2.35 7.74 4.20
N ARG A 71 -1.04 7.76 4.47
CA ARG A 71 -0.23 6.53 4.64
C ARG A 71 -0.68 5.69 5.83
N ALA A 72 -0.98 6.31 6.96
CA ALA A 72 -1.47 5.61 8.15
C ALA A 72 -2.81 4.91 7.87
N ASN A 73 -3.77 5.61 7.26
CA ASN A 73 -5.06 5.03 6.89
C ASN A 73 -4.91 3.87 5.89
N ALA A 74 -4.01 3.99 4.92
CA ALA A 74 -3.75 2.93 3.94
C ALA A 74 -3.14 1.68 4.61
N ALA A 75 -2.19 1.87 5.54
CA ALA A 75 -1.60 0.78 6.31
C ALA A 75 -2.63 0.10 7.23
N GLU A 76 -3.51 0.87 7.87
CA GLU A 76 -4.59 0.34 8.71
C GLU A 76 -5.58 -0.51 7.90
N ALA A 77 -6.00 -0.03 6.72
CA ALA A 77 -6.88 -0.79 5.83
C ALA A 77 -6.23 -2.10 5.35
N GLU A 78 -4.91 -2.10 5.10
CA GLU A 78 -4.17 -3.31 4.74
C GLU A 78 -4.08 -4.29 5.90
N CYS A 79 -3.82 -3.81 7.12
CA CYS A 79 -3.84 -4.63 8.34
C CYS A 79 -5.21 -5.28 8.56
N ASP A 80 -6.30 -4.54 8.37
CA ASP A 80 -7.66 -5.07 8.49
C ASP A 80 -7.95 -6.13 7.44
N ARG A 81 -7.54 -5.90 6.19
CA ARG A 81 -7.65 -6.88 5.09
C ARG A 81 -6.89 -8.17 5.43
N LEU A 82 -5.65 -8.06 5.89
CA LEU A 82 -4.82 -9.21 6.27
C LEU A 82 -5.39 -9.94 7.49
N ARG A 83 -5.97 -9.22 8.45
CA ARG A 83 -6.65 -9.84 9.62
C ARG A 83 -7.86 -10.66 9.18
N ALA A 84 -8.71 -10.11 8.31
CA ALA A 84 -9.86 -10.83 7.76
C ALA A 84 -9.42 -12.05 6.92
N GLU A 85 -8.31 -11.95 6.18
CA GLU A 85 -7.71 -13.10 5.47
C GLU A 85 -7.29 -14.20 6.46
N ILE A 86 -6.58 -13.83 7.52
CA ILE A 86 -6.13 -14.79 8.55
C ILE A 86 -7.33 -15.48 9.23
N GLU A 87 -8.36 -14.73 9.59
CA GLU A 87 -9.59 -15.29 10.18
C GLU A 87 -10.24 -16.30 9.24
N ARG A 88 -10.43 -15.93 7.97
CA ARG A 88 -10.99 -16.86 6.98
C ARG A 88 -10.13 -18.12 6.78
N LEU A 89 -8.80 -17.96 6.74
CA LEU A 89 -7.89 -19.11 6.61
C LEU A 89 -7.93 -20.02 7.84
N ARG A 90 -8.09 -19.46 9.04
CA ARG A 90 -8.31 -20.24 10.27
C ARG A 90 -9.60 -21.03 10.21
N ASP A 91 -10.69 -20.44 9.72
CA ASP A 91 -11.97 -21.15 9.56
C ASP A 91 -11.85 -22.31 8.57
N VAL A 92 -11.16 -22.09 7.43
CA VAL A 92 -10.89 -23.15 6.45
C VAL A 92 -10.04 -24.26 7.05
N LEU A 93 -8.98 -23.93 7.78
CA LEU A 93 -8.13 -24.92 8.44
C LEU A 93 -8.91 -25.73 9.48
N PHE A 94 -9.75 -25.07 10.27
CA PHE A 94 -10.61 -25.76 11.23
C PHE A 94 -11.61 -26.71 10.56
N GLY A 95 -12.23 -26.30 9.45
CA GLY A 95 -13.10 -27.18 8.66
C GLY A 95 -12.37 -28.42 8.14
N ILE A 96 -11.17 -28.23 7.59
CA ILE A 96 -10.33 -29.34 7.13
C ILE A 96 -9.96 -30.29 8.30
N GLU A 97 -9.60 -29.75 9.46
CA GLU A 97 -9.29 -30.53 10.65
C GLU A 97 -10.49 -31.38 11.08
N MET A 98 -11.70 -30.80 11.11
CA MET A 98 -12.92 -31.51 11.44
C MET A 98 -13.25 -32.64 10.44
N LEU A 99 -13.16 -32.37 9.14
CA LEU A 99 -13.42 -33.36 8.09
C LEU A 99 -12.44 -34.55 8.18
N THR A 100 -11.16 -34.26 8.39
CA THR A 100 -10.12 -35.29 8.44
C THR A 100 -10.07 -36.06 9.74
N ALA A 101 -10.43 -35.45 10.87
CA ALA A 101 -10.48 -36.11 12.18
C ALA A 101 -11.72 -37.01 12.33
N THR A 102 -12.85 -36.61 11.76
CA THR A 102 -14.11 -37.38 11.84
C THR A 102 -14.26 -38.38 10.71
N GLY A 103 -13.64 -38.12 9.55
CA GLY A 103 -13.84 -38.88 8.32
C GLY A 103 -15.22 -38.65 7.69
N ASP A 104 -15.98 -37.67 8.18
CA ASP A 104 -17.28 -37.31 7.65
C ASP A 104 -17.10 -36.43 6.40
N GLY A 105 -17.90 -36.69 5.36
CA GLY A 105 -17.82 -35.94 4.09
C GLY A 105 -16.61 -36.23 3.18
N LEU A 106 -15.63 -37.05 3.61
CA LEU A 106 -14.46 -37.45 2.80
C LEU A 106 -14.30 -38.98 2.73
N GLY A 107 -14.08 -39.51 1.53
CA GLY A 107 -13.69 -40.90 1.34
C GLY A 107 -12.24 -41.15 1.84
N PRO A 108 -11.86 -42.42 2.12
CA PRO A 108 -10.52 -42.75 2.63
C PRO A 108 -9.37 -42.21 1.75
N GLN A 109 -9.55 -42.23 0.44
CA GLN A 109 -8.56 -41.71 -0.51
C GLN A 109 -8.43 -40.17 -0.42
N GLU A 110 -9.55 -39.46 -0.28
CA GLU A 110 -9.58 -38.00 -0.17
C GLU A 110 -8.96 -37.54 1.16
N THR A 111 -9.23 -38.24 2.24
CA THR A 111 -8.59 -38.00 3.54
C THR A 111 -7.08 -38.16 3.47
N ILE A 112 -6.58 -39.19 2.77
CA ILE A 112 -5.14 -39.39 2.53
C ILE A 112 -4.55 -38.24 1.71
N GLU A 113 -5.22 -37.83 0.63
CA GLU A 113 -4.77 -36.71 -0.20
C GLU A 113 -4.64 -35.40 0.59
N VAL A 114 -5.59 -35.11 1.48
CA VAL A 114 -5.53 -33.94 2.38
C VAL A 114 -4.34 -34.03 3.34
N HIS A 115 -4.10 -35.19 3.95
CA HIS A 115 -2.96 -35.39 4.85
C HIS A 115 -1.61 -35.24 4.14
N LEU A 116 -1.51 -35.76 2.92
CA LEU A 116 -0.31 -35.61 2.08
C LEU A 116 -0.08 -34.14 1.71
N LEU A 117 -1.13 -33.42 1.31
CA LEU A 117 -1.05 -31.98 1.02
C LEU A 117 -0.64 -31.17 2.26
N ALA A 118 -1.19 -31.51 3.43
CA ALA A 118 -0.81 -30.87 4.70
C ALA A 118 0.63 -31.20 5.11
N ALA A 119 1.13 -32.40 4.81
CA ALA A 119 2.53 -32.77 5.03
C ALA A 119 3.47 -31.98 4.10
N GLU A 120 3.11 -31.82 2.83
CA GLU A 120 3.85 -31.01 1.86
C GLU A 120 3.90 -29.53 2.27
N GLY A 121 2.78 -28.98 2.76
CA GLY A 121 2.70 -27.60 3.26
C GLY A 121 3.48 -27.33 4.56
N ARG A 122 3.90 -28.38 5.29
CA ARG A 122 4.78 -28.29 6.47
C ARG A 122 6.26 -28.39 6.13
N SER A 123 6.60 -28.58 4.86
CA SER A 123 7.99 -28.63 4.41
C SER A 123 8.63 -27.24 4.51
N ASP A 124 9.83 -27.17 5.08
CA ASP A 124 10.67 -25.96 5.06
C ASP A 124 11.27 -25.67 3.67
N ASP A 125 11.05 -26.57 2.69
CA ASP A 125 11.47 -26.37 1.31
C ASP A 125 10.50 -25.41 0.58
N PRO A 126 10.95 -24.19 0.20
CA PRO A 126 10.11 -23.23 -0.52
C PRO A 126 9.69 -23.72 -1.92
N HIS A 127 10.28 -24.80 -2.43
CA HIS A 127 9.93 -25.45 -3.69
C HIS A 127 9.02 -26.67 -3.53
N ALA A 128 8.74 -27.12 -2.29
CA ALA A 128 7.75 -28.15 -2.02
C ALA A 128 6.34 -27.70 -2.40
N TRP A 129 6.10 -26.39 -2.51
CA TRP A 129 4.81 -25.88 -2.94
C TRP A 129 4.64 -25.95 -4.46
N ARG A 130 4.55 -27.17 -5.00
CA ARG A 130 3.91 -27.44 -6.28
C ARG A 130 2.59 -28.13 -6.02
N ALA A 131 1.74 -27.49 -5.23
CA ALA A 131 0.37 -27.94 -5.07
C ALA A 131 -0.25 -28.02 -6.46
N ASP A 132 -0.57 -29.23 -6.89
CA ASP A 132 -1.29 -29.48 -8.14
C ASP A 132 -2.52 -28.55 -8.17
N PRO A 133 -2.58 -27.57 -9.10
CA PRO A 133 -3.70 -26.66 -9.19
C PRO A 133 -5.04 -27.40 -9.31
N ALA A 134 -5.04 -28.62 -9.86
CA ALA A 134 -6.22 -29.46 -9.92
C ALA A 134 -6.61 -30.04 -8.54
N ALA A 135 -5.65 -30.39 -7.68
CA ALA A 135 -5.92 -30.82 -6.30
C ALA A 135 -6.53 -29.69 -5.46
N ILE A 136 -5.98 -28.46 -5.56
CA ILE A 136 -6.55 -27.27 -4.91
C ILE A 136 -7.98 -27.01 -5.43
N ALA A 137 -8.21 -27.17 -6.74
CA ALA A 137 -9.54 -26.98 -7.33
C ALA A 137 -10.55 -28.02 -6.82
N ARG A 138 -10.17 -29.30 -6.69
CA ARG A 138 -11.02 -30.36 -6.12
C ARG A 138 -11.40 -30.06 -4.66
N LEU A 139 -10.43 -29.67 -3.83
CA LEU A 139 -10.67 -29.26 -2.44
C LEU A 139 -11.63 -28.07 -2.32
N ARG A 140 -11.49 -27.06 -3.20
CA ARG A 140 -12.41 -25.92 -3.26
C ARG A 140 -13.83 -26.26 -3.70
N VAL A 141 -14.03 -27.36 -4.41
CA VAL A 141 -15.36 -27.85 -4.78
C VAL A 141 -15.99 -28.59 -3.62
N ALA A 142 -15.24 -29.50 -2.96
CA ALA A 142 -15.69 -30.20 -1.77
C ALA A 142 -16.10 -29.23 -0.65
N LEU A 143 -15.24 -28.24 -0.33
CA LEU A 143 -15.53 -27.22 0.69
C LEU A 143 -16.70 -26.27 0.35
N ARG A 144 -17.10 -26.18 -0.93
CA ARG A 144 -18.26 -25.35 -1.35
C ARG A 144 -19.58 -26.10 -1.31
N GLN A 145 -19.55 -27.43 -1.34
CA GLN A 145 -20.77 -28.23 -1.34
C GLN A 145 -21.41 -28.28 0.06
N GLU A 146 -20.62 -28.23 1.13
CA GLU A 146 -21.14 -28.15 2.51
C GLU A 146 -21.79 -26.80 2.85
N GLY A 147 -21.37 -25.69 2.23
CA GLY A 147 -21.98 -24.37 2.44
C GLY A 147 -23.37 -24.19 1.80
N ARG A 148 -23.96 -25.23 1.21
CA ARG A 148 -25.25 -25.18 0.49
C ARG A 148 -26.32 -26.13 1.01
N GLU A 149 -26.04 -27.01 1.97
CA GLU A 149 -27.03 -27.98 2.47
C GLU A 149 -27.89 -27.46 3.63
N ASP A 150 -27.64 -26.25 4.14
CA ASP A 150 -28.45 -25.59 5.19
C ASP A 150 -29.36 -24.45 4.67
N GLY A 151 -29.79 -24.51 3.40
CA GLY A 151 -30.72 -23.54 2.77
C GLY A 151 -32.12 -24.07 2.56
#